data_AF-A0A429E785-F1
#
_entry.id   AF-A0A429E785-F1
#
_cell.length_a   1.000
_cell.length_b   1.000
_cell.length_c   1.000
_cell.angle_alpha   90.00
_cell.angle_beta   90.00
_cell.angle_gamma   90.00
#
_symmetry.space_group_name_H-M   'P 1'
#
loop_
_entity.id
_entity.type
_entity.pdbx_description
1 polymer ?
#
loop_
_entity_poly.entity_id
_entity_poly.type
_entity_poly.pdbx_seq_one_letter_code
_entity_poly.pdbx_strand_id
1 'polypeptide(L)'
;MEFDFYVTDLGSLLGGWTVNVIGAELSKHSRLLCAEVSRSSYSTLDRVVRAGREDRDRWCSATRRLLAEIHTLQEREEAVSLHRRAPFRGGLWWRIKYARRNWLLRKGYDAASARLRSDFATALADHQKSMDDLPAYLEEYAMREKERKRREDEQARKKRAEAIADVSGPVWAYEIRTQPGGRRSFWIYLMSLDAGGGGKHTVQEVHAALTAERAEHRYTGVYWAQETARALEEKYETVAWGWARLTGEVITPRPHDPSDPPIWSKYHGAPSSNYGSGSF
;
A
#
# COMPACT_ATOMS: atom_id res chain seq x y z
N MET A 1 -24.76 -8.75 -7.00
CA MET A 1 -23.48 -9.36 -6.59
C MET A 1 -22.39 -8.37 -6.95
N GLU A 2 -21.59 -7.95 -5.98
CA GLU A 2 -20.47 -7.02 -6.19
C GLU A 2 -19.18 -7.79 -6.45
N PHE A 3 -18.29 -7.19 -7.24
CA PHE A 3 -17.03 -7.81 -7.63
C PHE A 3 -15.87 -6.85 -7.32
N ASP A 4 -14.77 -7.42 -6.82
CA ASP A 4 -13.52 -6.69 -6.62
C ASP A 4 -12.89 -6.32 -7.97
N PHE A 5 -12.33 -5.11 -8.04
CA PHE A 5 -11.47 -4.62 -9.11
C PHE A 5 -10.48 -3.59 -8.55
N TYR A 6 -9.49 -3.25 -9.35
CA TYR A 6 -8.40 -2.36 -8.97
C TYR A 6 -8.52 -1.04 -9.72
N VAL A 7 -8.35 0.07 -9.02
CA VAL A 7 -8.22 1.40 -9.61
C VAL A 7 -6.82 1.93 -9.41
N THR A 8 -6.23 2.41 -10.50
CA THR A 8 -4.85 2.90 -10.55
C THR A 8 -4.71 3.98 -11.61
N ASP A 9 -3.50 4.52 -11.73
CA ASP A 9 -3.17 5.56 -12.70
C ASP A 9 -2.70 4.95 -14.03
N LEU A 10 -3.05 5.56 -15.16
CA LEU A 10 -2.65 5.13 -16.50
C LEU A 10 -1.13 4.89 -16.62
N GLY A 11 -0.32 5.77 -16.03
CA GLY A 11 1.14 5.65 -16.07
C GLY A 11 1.66 4.39 -15.37
N SER A 12 1.01 3.97 -14.29
CA SER A 12 1.35 2.74 -13.55
C SER A 12 1.04 1.48 -14.38
N LEU A 13 0.00 1.52 -15.20
CA LEU A 13 -0.36 0.41 -16.10
C LEU A 13 0.60 0.30 -17.28
N LEU A 14 1.08 1.44 -17.81
CA LEU A 14 1.98 1.45 -18.96
C LEU A 14 3.41 0.99 -18.60
N GLY A 15 3.85 1.13 -17.34
CA GLY A 15 5.18 0.69 -16.88
C GLY A 15 6.37 1.46 -17.46
N GLY A 16 6.12 2.33 -18.46
CA GLY A 16 7.08 3.21 -19.12
C GLY A 16 6.64 3.56 -20.53
N TRP A 17 7.09 4.70 -21.07
CA TRP A 17 6.85 5.08 -22.45
C TRP A 17 7.95 6.01 -22.98
N THR A 18 8.13 6.04 -24.30
CA THR A 18 9.06 6.98 -24.93
C THR A 18 8.42 8.35 -25.09
N VAL A 19 9.06 9.42 -24.60
CA VAL A 19 8.56 10.80 -24.70
C VAL A 19 8.88 11.40 -26.08
N ASN A 20 8.12 10.97 -27.10
CA ASN A 20 8.22 11.49 -28.47
C ASN A 20 7.02 12.42 -28.78
N VAL A 21 6.15 12.05 -29.72
CA VAL A 21 4.89 12.70 -30.13
C VAL A 21 3.75 12.39 -29.15
N ILE A 22 3.37 11.13 -28.97
CA ILE A 22 2.24 10.72 -28.10
C ILE A 22 2.71 10.59 -26.66
N GLY A 23 3.97 10.19 -26.43
CA GLY A 23 4.55 10.09 -25.09
C GLY A 23 4.53 11.38 -24.27
N ALA A 24 4.61 12.55 -24.92
CA ALA A 24 4.48 13.83 -24.24
C ALA A 24 3.05 14.05 -23.73
N GLU A 25 2.04 13.66 -24.52
CA GLU A 25 0.63 13.73 -24.10
C GLU A 25 0.31 12.67 -23.04
N LEU A 26 0.82 11.44 -23.18
CA LEU A 26 0.74 10.39 -22.16
C LEU A 26 1.29 10.87 -20.81
N SER A 27 2.39 11.62 -20.81
CA SER A 27 2.96 12.18 -19.59
C SER A 27 2.04 13.19 -18.91
N LYS A 28 1.24 13.97 -19.65
CA LYS A 28 0.26 14.89 -19.06
C LYS A 28 -0.93 14.14 -18.46
N HIS A 29 -1.29 13.00 -19.05
CA HIS A 29 -2.42 12.18 -18.65
C HIS A 29 -2.03 10.95 -17.82
N SER A 30 -0.81 10.90 -17.30
CA SER A 30 -0.31 9.72 -16.58
C SER A 30 -1.10 9.40 -15.32
N ARG A 31 -1.77 10.40 -14.72
CA ARG A 31 -2.62 10.27 -13.53
C ARG A 31 -4.11 10.03 -13.87
N LEU A 32 -4.42 9.71 -15.12
CA LEU A 32 -5.79 9.39 -15.51
C LEU A 32 -6.21 8.06 -14.85
N LEU A 33 -7.35 8.08 -14.17
CA LEU A 33 -7.88 6.90 -13.49
C LEU A 33 -8.22 5.79 -14.49
N CYS A 34 -7.76 4.59 -14.16
CA CYS A 34 -7.94 3.38 -14.92
C CYS A 34 -8.41 2.25 -14.01
N ALA A 35 -9.24 1.36 -14.55
CA ALA A 35 -9.79 0.21 -13.84
C ALA A 35 -9.27 -1.09 -14.45
N GLU A 36 -8.90 -2.06 -13.61
CA GLU A 36 -8.42 -3.37 -14.03
C GLU A 36 -8.98 -4.49 -13.14
N VAL A 37 -9.14 -5.68 -13.71
CA VAL A 37 -9.63 -6.88 -13.01
C VAL A 37 -8.54 -7.50 -12.12
N SER A 38 -7.28 -7.39 -12.54
CA SER A 38 -6.11 -7.89 -11.83
C SER A 38 -5.30 -6.76 -11.23
N ARG A 39 -4.58 -7.06 -10.15
CA ARG A 39 -3.58 -6.15 -9.60
C ARG A 39 -2.45 -5.97 -10.61
N SER A 40 -2.04 -4.74 -10.87
CA SER A 40 -0.87 -4.49 -11.70
C SER A 40 0.37 -5.01 -10.98
N SER A 41 1.22 -5.74 -11.71
CA SER A 41 2.49 -6.25 -11.19
C SER A 41 3.45 -5.13 -10.78
N TYR A 42 3.21 -3.91 -11.27
CA TYR A 42 4.10 -2.76 -11.11
C TYR A 42 3.62 -1.72 -10.08
N SER A 43 2.47 -1.93 -9.43
CA SER A 43 1.88 -0.92 -8.55
C SER A 43 1.51 -1.46 -7.16
N THR A 44 2.16 -0.88 -6.14
CA THR A 44 1.78 -1.05 -4.73
C THR A 44 0.63 -0.14 -4.31
N LEU A 45 0.21 0.79 -5.18
CA LEU A 45 -0.77 1.83 -4.89
C LEU A 45 -2.19 1.50 -5.39
N ASP A 46 -2.38 0.33 -5.97
CA ASP A 46 -3.68 -0.09 -6.50
C ASP A 46 -4.74 -0.11 -5.38
N ARG A 47 -5.84 0.62 -5.62
CA ARG A 47 -6.97 0.66 -4.70
C ARG A 47 -7.93 -0.47 -5.05
N VAL A 48 -8.21 -1.34 -4.08
CA VAL A 48 -9.26 -2.36 -4.22
C VAL A 48 -10.62 -1.70 -4.01
N VAL A 49 -11.49 -1.83 -5.00
CA VAL A 49 -12.84 -1.27 -5.00
C VAL A 49 -13.83 -2.37 -5.36
N ARG A 50 -15.04 -2.28 -4.81
CA ARG A 50 -16.16 -3.18 -5.14
C ARG A 50 -17.20 -2.41 -5.92
N ALA A 51 -17.71 -2.99 -6.99
CA ALA A 51 -18.82 -2.43 -7.75
C ALA A 51 -19.72 -3.53 -8.34
N GLY A 52 -20.86 -3.11 -8.88
CA GLY A 52 -21.72 -3.97 -9.70
C GLY A 52 -20.97 -4.48 -10.93
N ARG A 53 -21.38 -5.65 -11.45
CA ARG A 53 -20.74 -6.27 -12.60
C ARG A 53 -20.71 -5.35 -13.82
N GLU A 54 -21.82 -4.66 -14.10
CA GLU A 54 -21.96 -3.78 -15.27
C GLU A 54 -20.97 -2.61 -15.23
N ASP A 55 -20.86 -1.92 -14.10
CA ASP A 55 -19.92 -0.81 -13.91
C ASP A 55 -18.47 -1.27 -13.99
N ARG A 56 -18.14 -2.35 -13.27
CA ARG A 56 -16.82 -2.97 -13.31
C ARG A 56 -16.42 -3.33 -14.74
N ASP A 57 -17.28 -4.04 -15.45
CA ASP A 57 -17.00 -4.53 -16.80
C ASP A 57 -16.90 -3.34 -17.78
N ARG A 58 -17.73 -2.30 -17.63
CA ARG A 58 -17.66 -1.05 -18.41
C ARG A 58 -16.32 -0.35 -18.20
N TRP A 59 -15.96 -0.03 -16.97
CA TRP A 59 -14.73 0.69 -16.65
C TRP A 59 -13.47 -0.09 -17.05
N CYS A 60 -13.42 -1.38 -16.73
CA CYS A 60 -12.29 -2.23 -17.12
C CYS A 60 -12.18 -2.40 -18.64
N SER A 61 -13.31 -2.38 -19.36
CA SER A 61 -13.30 -2.44 -20.83
C SER A 61 -12.85 -1.12 -21.45
N ALA A 62 -13.25 0.03 -20.88
CA ALA A 62 -12.79 1.34 -21.31
C ALA A 62 -11.26 1.47 -21.18
N THR A 63 -10.71 1.11 -20.01
CA THR A 63 -9.26 1.06 -19.80
C THR A 63 -8.56 0.13 -20.79
N ARG A 64 -9.07 -1.08 -21.01
CA ARG A 64 -8.47 -2.02 -21.99
C ARG A 64 -8.45 -1.48 -23.41
N ARG A 65 -9.53 -0.80 -23.84
CA ARG A 65 -9.57 -0.15 -25.17
C ARG A 65 -8.55 0.98 -25.25
N LEU A 66 -8.47 1.84 -24.24
CA LEU A 66 -7.49 2.93 -24.21
C LEU A 66 -6.06 2.39 -24.28
N LEU A 67 -5.73 1.36 -23.49
CA LEU A 67 -4.39 0.76 -23.51
C LEU A 67 -4.05 0.13 -24.86
N ALA A 68 -5.01 -0.56 -25.50
CA ALA A 68 -4.82 -1.11 -26.83
C ALA A 68 -4.57 -0.01 -27.86
N GLU A 69 -5.34 1.08 -27.83
CA GLU A 69 -5.11 2.22 -28.73
C GLU A 69 -3.78 2.93 -28.44
N ILE A 70 -3.37 3.08 -27.18
CA ILE A 70 -2.06 3.63 -26.86
C ILE A 70 -0.94 2.78 -27.46
N HIS A 71 -1.05 1.45 -27.37
CA HIS A 71 -0.06 0.55 -27.94
C HIS A 71 0.01 0.67 -29.47
N THR A 72 -1.14 0.66 -30.16
CA THR A 72 -1.18 0.81 -31.64
C THR A 72 -0.63 2.17 -32.07
N LEU A 73 -0.91 3.23 -31.30
CA LEU A 73 -0.42 4.57 -31.55
C LEU A 73 1.09 4.68 -31.31
N GLN A 74 1.63 4.03 -30.28
CA GLN A 74 3.08 3.95 -30.04
C GLN A 74 3.80 3.20 -31.17
N GLU A 75 3.26 2.07 -31.64
CA GLU A 75 3.84 1.34 -32.79
C GLU A 75 3.88 2.20 -34.06
N ARG A 76 2.79 2.92 -34.36
CA ARG A 76 2.73 3.85 -35.50
C ARG A 76 3.71 5.01 -35.34
N GLU A 77 3.83 5.54 -34.12
CA GLU A 77 4.78 6.59 -33.77
C GLU A 77 6.23 6.15 -33.99
N GLU A 78 6.59 4.93 -33.58
CA GLU A 78 7.92 4.38 -33.81
C GLU A 78 8.25 4.33 -35.31
N ALA A 79 7.32 3.83 -36.12
CA ALA A 79 7.47 3.74 -37.57
C ALA A 79 7.67 5.13 -38.22
N VAL A 80 6.89 6.13 -37.79
CA VAL A 80 6.98 7.52 -38.26
C VAL A 80 8.27 8.20 -37.80
N SER A 81 8.79 7.83 -36.63
CA SER A 81 9.96 8.44 -35.98
C SER A 81 11.30 7.78 -36.36
N LEU A 82 11.31 6.72 -37.17
CA LEU A 82 12.53 6.00 -37.57
C LEU A 82 13.60 6.93 -38.17
N HIS A 83 13.19 7.95 -38.92
CA HIS A 83 14.11 8.92 -39.54
C HIS A 83 14.78 9.88 -38.54
N ARG A 84 14.36 9.88 -37.27
CA ARG A 84 14.97 10.66 -36.19
C ARG A 84 16.04 9.87 -35.43
N ARG A 85 16.04 8.53 -35.54
CA ARG A 85 17.03 7.65 -34.88
C ARG A 85 18.31 7.59 -35.71
N ALA A 86 19.27 8.47 -35.44
CA ALA A 86 20.60 8.39 -36.04
C ALA A 86 21.40 7.21 -35.43
N PRO A 87 22.28 6.56 -36.20
CA PRO A 87 23.16 5.51 -35.66
C PRO A 87 24.13 6.09 -34.62
N PHE A 88 24.49 5.27 -33.63
CA PHE A 88 25.37 5.65 -32.51
C PHE A 88 26.78 6.09 -32.96
N ARG A 89 27.24 5.66 -34.15
CA ARG A 89 28.47 6.13 -34.80
C ARG A 89 28.17 6.60 -36.22
N GLY A 90 28.82 7.69 -36.65
CA GLY A 90 28.71 8.22 -38.03
C GLY A 90 27.47 9.09 -38.31
N GLY A 91 26.84 9.67 -37.29
CA GLY A 91 25.60 10.45 -37.43
C GLY A 91 25.67 11.63 -38.40
N LEU A 92 26.83 12.31 -38.51
CA LEU A 92 27.02 13.41 -39.47
C LEU A 92 26.97 12.91 -40.92
N TRP A 93 27.73 11.85 -41.22
CA TRP A 93 27.74 11.20 -42.53
C TRP A 93 26.37 10.60 -42.88
N TRP A 94 25.66 10.05 -41.90
CA TRP A 94 24.29 9.56 -42.07
C TRP A 94 23.31 10.70 -42.43
N ARG A 95 23.40 11.84 -41.75
CA ARG A 95 22.56 13.02 -42.03
C ARG A 95 22.83 13.59 -43.42
N ILE A 96 24.08 13.59 -43.88
CA ILE A 96 24.48 14.04 -45.21
C ILE A 96 24.03 13.04 -46.28
N LYS A 97 24.38 11.75 -46.14
CA LYS A 97 24.08 10.68 -47.11
C LYS A 97 22.57 10.48 -47.31
N TYR A 98 21.79 10.65 -46.24
CA TYR A 98 20.33 10.49 -46.27
C TYR A 98 19.57 11.82 -46.17
N ALA A 99 20.19 12.96 -46.48
CA ALA A 99 19.58 14.29 -46.34
C ALA A 99 18.24 14.41 -47.09
N ARG A 100 18.18 13.95 -48.34
CA ARG A 100 16.96 13.98 -49.17
C ARG A 100 15.85 13.07 -48.63
N ARG A 101 16.20 11.86 -48.19
CA ARG A 101 15.28 10.91 -47.54
C ARG A 101 14.73 11.50 -46.25
N ASN A 102 15.60 12.07 -45.41
CA ASN A 102 15.23 12.70 -44.16
C ASN A 102 14.36 13.95 -44.38
N TRP A 103 14.62 14.74 -45.42
CA TRP A 103 13.78 15.88 -45.78
C TRP A 103 12.36 15.45 -46.18
N LEU A 104 12.22 14.43 -47.02
CA LEU A 104 10.92 13.87 -47.39
C LEU A 104 10.17 13.29 -46.18
N LEU A 105 10.87 12.55 -45.32
CA LEU A 105 10.28 11.98 -44.11
C LEU A 105 9.88 13.06 -43.10
N ARG A 106 10.64 14.16 -42.98
CA ARG A 106 10.26 15.33 -42.17
C ARG A 106 9.02 16.03 -42.71
N LYS A 107 8.89 16.16 -44.04
CA LYS A 107 7.72 16.79 -44.67
C LYS A 107 6.42 16.03 -44.37
N GLY A 108 6.47 14.70 -44.28
CA GLY A 108 5.33 13.87 -43.86
C GLY A 108 5.17 13.72 -42.35
N TYR A 109 6.22 13.98 -41.58
CA TYR A 109 6.25 13.77 -40.13
C TYR A 109 5.29 14.69 -39.37
N ASP A 110 5.24 15.98 -39.71
CA ASP A 110 4.40 16.92 -38.96
C ASP A 110 2.92 16.59 -39.13
N ALA A 111 2.50 16.25 -40.36
CA ALA A 111 1.14 15.79 -40.65
C ALA A 111 0.82 14.46 -39.96
N ALA A 112 1.75 13.49 -39.97
CA ALA A 112 1.58 12.23 -39.26
C ALA A 112 1.52 12.43 -37.74
N SER A 113 2.35 13.31 -37.19
CA SER A 113 2.38 13.65 -35.77
C SER A 113 1.09 14.33 -35.31
N ALA A 114 0.54 15.23 -36.13
CA ALA A 114 -0.74 15.87 -35.85
C ALA A 114 -1.89 14.86 -35.83
N ARG A 115 -1.90 13.90 -36.77
CA ARG A 115 -2.89 12.81 -36.79
C ARG A 115 -2.77 11.92 -35.56
N LEU A 116 -1.57 11.48 -35.20
CA LEU A 116 -1.32 10.67 -34.00
C LEU A 116 -1.81 11.35 -32.72
N ARG A 117 -1.60 12.67 -32.59
CA ARG A 117 -2.14 13.44 -31.44
C ARG A 117 -3.67 13.53 -31.46
N SER A 118 -4.27 13.72 -32.63
CA SER A 118 -5.71 13.73 -32.79
C SER A 118 -6.33 12.40 -32.42
N ASP A 119 -5.77 11.29 -32.92
CA ASP A 119 -6.24 9.93 -32.63
C ASP A 119 -6.14 9.64 -31.12
N PHE A 120 -5.03 10.04 -30.49
CA PHE A 120 -4.87 9.93 -29.03
C PHE A 120 -5.90 10.76 -28.26
N ALA A 121 -6.17 12.00 -28.69
CA ALA A 121 -7.18 12.85 -28.05
C ALA A 121 -8.59 12.25 -28.17
N THR A 122 -8.94 11.64 -29.30
CA THR A 122 -10.20 10.92 -29.47
C THR A 122 -10.30 9.72 -28.53
N ALA A 123 -9.25 8.89 -28.46
CA ALA A 123 -9.22 7.73 -27.55
C ALA A 123 -9.34 8.16 -26.07
N LEU A 124 -8.70 9.26 -25.68
CA LEU A 124 -8.84 9.84 -24.34
C LEU A 124 -10.25 10.32 -24.06
N ALA A 125 -10.88 11.03 -24.99
CA ALA A 125 -12.24 11.53 -24.82
C ALA A 125 -13.25 10.38 -24.66
N ASP A 126 -13.11 9.31 -25.44
CA ASP A 126 -13.96 8.13 -25.35
C ASP A 126 -13.79 7.38 -24.02
N HIS A 127 -12.54 7.28 -23.53
CA HIS A 127 -12.25 6.73 -22.21
C HIS A 127 -12.86 7.56 -21.10
N GLN A 128 -12.63 8.88 -21.11
CA GLN A 128 -13.17 9.81 -20.11
C GLN A 128 -14.69 9.78 -20.06
N LYS A 129 -15.35 9.72 -21.22
CA LYS A 129 -16.81 9.60 -21.30
C LYS A 129 -17.32 8.28 -20.72
N SER A 130 -16.56 7.20 -20.85
CA SER A 130 -16.95 5.89 -20.33
C SER A 130 -16.70 5.73 -18.82
N MET A 131 -15.94 6.65 -18.23
CA MET A 131 -15.41 6.65 -16.86
C MET A 131 -15.84 7.91 -16.09
N ASP A 132 -16.82 8.65 -16.61
CA ASP A 132 -17.22 9.97 -16.12
C ASP A 132 -17.72 9.94 -14.67
N ASP A 133 -18.38 8.85 -14.31
CA ASP A 133 -18.93 8.59 -12.99
C ASP A 133 -17.96 7.93 -12.00
N LEU A 134 -16.84 7.37 -12.48
CA LEU A 134 -15.89 6.67 -11.62
C LEU A 134 -15.34 7.55 -10.48
N PRO A 135 -14.91 8.81 -10.71
CA PRO A 135 -14.42 9.65 -9.62
C PRO A 135 -15.44 9.86 -8.49
N ALA A 136 -16.70 10.17 -8.85
CA ALA A 136 -17.79 10.35 -7.89
C ALA A 136 -18.08 9.04 -7.14
N TYR A 137 -18.08 7.91 -7.86
CA TYR A 137 -18.23 6.59 -7.26
C TYR A 137 -17.15 6.29 -6.21
N LEU A 138 -15.90 6.62 -6.49
CA LEU A 138 -14.79 6.40 -5.55
C LEU A 138 -14.91 7.23 -4.28
N GLU A 139 -15.41 8.45 -4.37
CA GLU A 139 -15.67 9.30 -3.21
C GLU A 139 -16.78 8.71 -2.34
N GLU A 140 -17.89 8.30 -2.95
CA GLU A 140 -18.98 7.62 -2.23
C GLU A 140 -18.52 6.33 -1.59
N TYR A 141 -17.77 5.50 -2.32
CA TYR A 141 -17.21 4.26 -1.82
C TYR A 141 -16.30 4.51 -0.61
N ALA A 142 -15.41 5.50 -0.69
CA ALA A 142 -14.53 5.87 0.42
C ALA A 142 -15.32 6.34 1.66
N MET A 143 -16.45 7.04 1.47
CA MET A 143 -17.33 7.44 2.57
C MET A 143 -18.02 6.22 3.21
N ARG A 144 -18.56 5.30 2.41
CA ARG A 144 -19.19 4.05 2.89
C ARG A 144 -18.18 3.17 3.64
N GLU A 145 -16.96 3.05 3.12
CA GLU A 145 -15.89 2.28 3.78
C GLU A 145 -15.48 2.91 5.12
N LYS A 146 -15.34 4.24 5.18
CA LYS A 146 -15.08 4.96 6.44
C LYS A 146 -16.18 4.73 7.46
N GLU A 147 -17.44 4.79 7.03
CA GLU A 147 -18.57 4.56 7.93
C GLU A 147 -18.64 3.10 8.39
N ARG A 148 -18.44 2.13 7.49
CA ARG A 148 -18.37 0.71 7.84
C ARG A 148 -17.28 0.46 8.87
N LYS A 149 -16.07 0.97 8.61
CA LYS A 149 -14.95 0.86 9.54
C LYS A 149 -15.25 1.52 10.89
N ARG A 150 -15.90 2.69 10.89
CA ARG A 150 -16.32 3.34 12.14
C ARG A 150 -17.27 2.45 12.95
N ARG A 151 -18.26 1.84 12.30
CA ARG A 151 -19.22 0.93 12.95
C ARG A 151 -18.51 -0.33 13.47
N GLU A 152 -17.60 -0.91 12.68
CA GLU A 152 -16.78 -2.06 13.09
C GLU A 152 -15.90 -1.71 14.29
N ASP A 153 -15.23 -0.55 14.27
CA ASP A 153 -14.40 -0.06 15.36
C ASP A 153 -15.22 0.23 16.63
N GLU A 154 -16.42 0.82 16.50
CA GLU A 154 -17.36 1.04 17.61
C GLU A 154 -17.85 -0.29 18.21
N GLN A 155 -18.18 -1.28 17.37
CA GLN A 155 -18.57 -2.63 17.82
C GLN A 155 -17.41 -3.33 18.51
N ALA A 156 -16.21 -3.28 17.94
CA ALA A 156 -15.01 -3.85 18.53
C ALA A 156 -14.70 -3.18 19.88
N ARG A 157 -14.86 -1.86 20.00
CA ARG A 157 -14.71 -1.12 21.26
C ARG A 157 -15.72 -1.58 22.32
N LYS A 158 -17.00 -1.76 21.95
CA LYS A 158 -18.02 -2.30 22.87
C LYS A 158 -17.65 -3.71 23.35
N LYS A 159 -17.27 -4.59 22.42
CA LYS A 159 -16.81 -5.95 22.74
C LYS A 159 -15.60 -5.94 23.68
N ARG A 160 -14.62 -5.06 23.45
CA ARG A 160 -13.47 -4.87 24.34
C ARG A 160 -13.86 -4.40 25.73
N ALA A 161 -14.74 -3.40 25.81
CA ALA A 161 -15.24 -2.87 27.08
C ALA A 161 -15.99 -3.93 27.91
N GLU A 162 -16.85 -4.73 27.27
CA GLU A 162 -17.56 -5.84 27.90
C GLU A 162 -16.58 -6.93 28.37
N ALA A 163 -15.66 -7.33 27.50
CA ALA A 163 -14.67 -8.37 27.82
C ALA A 163 -13.78 -8.01 29.01
N ILE A 164 -13.37 -6.75 29.12
CA ILE A 164 -12.49 -6.29 30.22
C ILE A 164 -13.26 -5.94 31.51
N ALA A 165 -14.59 -5.89 31.48
CA ALA A 165 -15.40 -5.60 32.67
C ALA A 165 -15.42 -6.78 33.66
N ASP A 166 -15.48 -8.02 33.15
CA ASP A 166 -15.56 -9.25 33.94
C ASP A 166 -14.32 -10.14 33.76
N VAL A 167 -13.19 -9.71 34.33
CA VAL A 167 -11.88 -10.35 34.14
C VAL A 167 -11.31 -11.03 35.38
N SER A 168 -12.11 -11.19 36.43
CA SER A 168 -11.72 -11.84 37.68
C SER A 168 -11.69 -13.37 37.57
N GLY A 169 -12.48 -13.94 36.65
CA GLY A 169 -12.55 -15.38 36.38
C GLY A 169 -11.40 -15.93 35.50
N PRO A 170 -11.45 -17.24 35.18
CA PRO A 170 -10.44 -17.91 34.35
C PRO A 170 -10.65 -17.62 32.85
N VAL A 171 -10.44 -16.37 32.46
CA VAL A 171 -10.67 -15.86 31.08
C VAL A 171 -9.39 -15.45 30.36
N TRP A 172 -8.25 -15.54 31.05
CA TRP A 172 -6.93 -15.21 30.52
C TRP A 172 -6.23 -16.47 30.01
N ALA A 173 -5.37 -16.30 29.03
CA ALA A 173 -4.45 -17.34 28.59
C ALA A 173 -3.06 -16.73 28.39
N TYR A 174 -2.03 -17.58 28.38
CA TYR A 174 -0.68 -17.15 28.07
C TYR A 174 0.06 -18.16 27.19
N GLU A 175 1.09 -17.68 26.50
CA GLU A 175 2.00 -18.48 25.70
C GLU A 175 3.43 -17.98 25.90
N ILE A 176 4.39 -18.89 26.09
CA ILE A 176 5.80 -18.53 26.10
C ILE A 176 6.41 -18.91 24.76
N ARG A 177 6.89 -17.91 24.03
CA ARG A 177 7.54 -18.10 22.73
C ARG A 177 9.04 -17.91 22.87
N THR A 178 9.79 -18.90 22.39
CA THR A 178 11.25 -18.83 22.30
C THR A 178 11.65 -18.45 20.88
N GLN A 179 12.42 -17.37 20.74
CA GLN A 179 12.95 -16.90 19.46
C GLN A 179 14.30 -17.56 19.15
N PRO A 180 14.71 -17.60 17.86
CA PRO A 180 16.08 -17.93 17.49
C PRO A 180 17.07 -17.03 18.26
N GLY A 181 18.04 -17.63 18.95
CA GLY A 181 18.97 -16.92 19.84
C GLY A 181 18.59 -16.96 21.33
N GLY A 182 17.58 -17.75 21.73
CA GLY A 182 17.27 -18.03 23.14
C GLY A 182 16.49 -16.92 23.85
N ARG A 183 16.18 -15.81 23.18
CA ARG A 183 15.29 -14.78 23.71
C ARG A 183 13.87 -15.30 23.86
N ARG A 184 13.22 -14.95 24.96
CA ARG A 184 11.88 -15.45 25.31
C ARG A 184 10.90 -14.29 25.43
N SER A 185 9.66 -14.57 25.02
CA SER A 185 8.55 -13.63 25.10
C SER A 185 7.33 -14.31 25.71
N PHE A 186 6.76 -13.66 26.71
CA PHE A 186 5.55 -14.08 27.42
C PHE A 186 4.37 -13.30 26.84
N TRP A 187 3.49 -13.99 26.12
CA TRP A 187 2.32 -13.42 25.47
C TRP A 187 1.08 -13.66 26.30
N ILE A 188 0.30 -12.62 26.54
CA ILE A 188 -0.92 -12.63 27.35
C ILE A 188 -2.13 -12.36 26.44
N TYR A 189 -3.17 -13.15 26.64
CA TYR A 189 -4.39 -13.13 25.83
C TYR A 189 -5.61 -13.04 26.74
N LEU A 190 -6.59 -12.24 26.35
CA LEU A 190 -7.96 -12.35 26.83
C LEU A 190 -8.75 -13.18 25.81
N MET A 191 -9.18 -14.37 26.21
CA MET A 191 -9.66 -15.40 25.27
C MET A 191 -10.92 -15.01 24.49
N SER A 192 -11.71 -14.05 24.99
CA SER A 192 -12.89 -13.52 24.30
C SER A 192 -12.56 -12.55 23.16
N LEU A 193 -11.33 -12.01 23.14
CA LEU A 193 -10.87 -11.01 22.18
C LEU A 193 -9.86 -11.56 21.18
N ASP A 194 -8.87 -12.31 21.67
CA ASP A 194 -7.78 -12.83 20.85
C ASP A 194 -7.73 -14.36 20.91
N ALA A 195 -7.46 -14.99 19.76
CA ALA A 195 -7.15 -16.41 19.69
C ALA A 195 -5.67 -16.63 20.01
N GLY A 196 -5.36 -17.35 21.09
CA GLY A 196 -4.00 -17.69 21.46
C GLY A 196 -3.86 -18.10 22.93
N GLY A 197 -2.68 -18.63 23.27
CA GLY A 197 -2.39 -19.13 24.60
C GLY A 197 -2.89 -20.55 24.88
N GLY A 198 -2.34 -21.16 25.93
CA GLY A 198 -2.80 -22.43 26.48
C GLY A 198 -3.64 -22.22 27.73
N GLY A 199 -4.69 -23.04 27.88
CA GLY A 199 -5.49 -23.09 29.11
C GLY A 199 -6.42 -21.89 29.34
N LYS A 200 -7.13 -21.94 30.47
CA LYS A 200 -7.98 -20.88 31.01
C LYS A 200 -7.47 -20.56 32.41
N HIS A 201 -6.99 -19.35 32.59
CA HIS A 201 -6.31 -18.91 33.79
C HIS A 201 -6.94 -17.64 34.34
N THR A 202 -6.89 -17.50 35.66
CA THR A 202 -7.17 -16.22 36.31
C THR A 202 -6.01 -15.25 36.08
N VAL A 203 -6.26 -13.95 36.25
CA VAL A 203 -5.19 -12.94 36.07
C VAL A 203 -4.00 -13.16 37.03
N GLN A 204 -4.28 -13.67 38.22
CA GLN A 204 -3.28 -13.96 39.24
C GLN A 204 -2.42 -15.17 38.88
N GLU A 205 -3.01 -16.21 38.30
CA GLU A 205 -2.27 -17.38 37.80
C GLU A 205 -1.35 -17.00 36.64
N VAL A 206 -1.81 -16.14 35.72
CA VAL A 206 -0.96 -15.64 34.63
C VAL A 206 0.19 -14.80 35.18
N HIS A 207 -0.06 -13.95 36.18
CA HIS A 207 1.00 -13.17 36.81
C HIS A 207 2.01 -14.08 37.54
N ALA A 208 1.55 -15.08 38.28
CA ALA A 208 2.41 -16.06 38.93
C ALA A 208 3.28 -16.83 37.93
N ALA A 209 2.72 -17.23 36.79
CA ALA A 209 3.46 -17.88 35.72
C ALA A 209 4.52 -16.95 35.10
N LEU A 210 4.20 -15.66 34.92
CA LEU A 210 5.17 -14.66 34.47
C LEU A 210 6.32 -14.49 35.49
N THR A 211 6.00 -14.45 36.78
CA THR A 211 7.01 -14.33 37.83
C THR A 211 7.91 -15.56 37.91
N ALA A 212 7.34 -16.76 37.79
CA ALA A 212 8.11 -18.01 37.69
C ALA A 212 9.03 -18.01 36.46
N GLU A 213 8.50 -17.63 35.29
CA GLU A 213 9.29 -17.52 34.06
C GLU A 213 10.44 -16.51 34.21
N ARG A 214 10.21 -15.37 34.87
CA ARG A 214 11.24 -14.35 35.11
C ARG A 214 12.24 -14.71 36.21
N ALA A 215 11.91 -15.66 37.09
CA ALA A 215 12.87 -16.20 38.05
C ALA A 215 13.99 -16.98 37.34
N GLU A 216 13.65 -17.70 36.27
CA GLU A 216 14.61 -18.47 35.45
C GLU A 216 15.17 -17.64 34.29
N HIS A 217 14.32 -16.82 33.66
CA HIS A 217 14.63 -16.03 32.47
C HIS A 217 14.34 -14.54 32.70
N ARG A 218 15.24 -13.89 33.46
CA ARG A 218 15.10 -12.51 33.97
C ARG A 218 14.71 -11.46 32.92
N TYR A 219 15.15 -11.62 31.67
CA TYR A 219 14.94 -10.66 30.60
C TYR A 219 13.75 -10.99 29.68
N THR A 220 12.87 -11.92 30.08
CA THR A 220 11.68 -12.27 29.31
C THR A 220 10.77 -11.06 29.10
N GLY A 221 10.55 -10.71 27.83
CA GLY A 221 9.66 -9.64 27.42
C GLY A 221 8.20 -10.06 27.52
N VAL A 222 7.34 -9.16 28.01
CA VAL A 222 5.90 -9.37 28.13
C VAL A 222 5.19 -8.62 27.02
N TYR A 223 4.27 -9.30 26.38
CA TYR A 223 3.45 -8.79 25.29
C TYR A 223 2.00 -9.17 25.54
N TRP A 224 1.09 -8.33 25.07
CA TRP A 224 -0.34 -8.62 25.05
C TRP A 224 -0.77 -8.75 23.61
N ALA A 225 -1.69 -9.66 23.35
CA ALA A 225 -2.32 -9.76 22.04
C ALA A 225 -3.04 -8.45 21.68
N GLN A 226 -3.25 -8.22 20.39
CA GLN A 226 -3.60 -6.89 19.87
C GLN A 226 -4.88 -6.32 20.47
N GLU A 227 -5.96 -7.11 20.52
CA GLU A 227 -7.24 -6.63 21.03
C GLU A 227 -7.26 -6.60 22.58
N THR A 228 -6.52 -7.51 23.23
CA THR A 228 -6.26 -7.51 24.68
C THR A 228 -5.53 -6.25 25.11
N ALA A 229 -4.47 -5.88 24.40
CA ALA A 229 -3.70 -4.65 24.66
C ALA A 229 -4.59 -3.42 24.51
N ARG A 230 -5.36 -3.34 23.41
CA ARG A 230 -6.33 -2.25 23.18
C ARG A 230 -7.39 -2.17 24.27
N ALA A 231 -7.92 -3.30 24.73
CA ALA A 231 -8.92 -3.32 25.79
C ALA A 231 -8.36 -2.79 27.11
N LEU A 232 -7.11 -3.13 27.43
CA LEU A 232 -6.41 -2.58 28.58
C LEU A 232 -6.15 -1.08 28.40
N GLU A 233 -5.60 -0.62 27.28
CA GLU A 233 -5.36 0.80 27.00
C GLU A 233 -6.65 1.64 27.05
N GLU A 234 -7.75 1.15 26.49
CA GLU A 234 -9.02 1.89 26.46
C GLU A 234 -9.64 2.07 27.86
N LYS A 235 -9.46 1.10 28.77
CA LYS A 235 -10.00 1.16 30.14
C LYS A 235 -9.03 1.80 31.13
N TYR A 236 -7.73 1.63 30.89
CA TYR A 236 -6.67 1.88 31.86
C TYR A 236 -5.57 2.79 31.32
N GLU A 237 -5.78 3.50 30.21
CA GLU A 237 -4.85 4.43 29.53
C GLU A 237 -3.59 3.76 28.93
N THR A 238 -2.96 2.83 29.64
CA THR A 238 -1.80 2.06 29.18
C THR A 238 -1.94 0.59 29.53
N VAL A 239 -1.36 -0.28 28.70
CA VAL A 239 -1.40 -1.74 28.94
C VAL A 239 -0.76 -2.11 30.28
N ALA A 240 0.40 -1.52 30.60
CA ALA A 240 1.15 -1.83 31.81
C ALA A 240 0.42 -1.40 33.08
N TRP A 241 -0.20 -0.21 33.08
CA TRP A 241 -1.01 0.24 34.22
C TRP A 241 -2.28 -0.60 34.37
N GLY A 242 -2.92 -0.98 33.27
CA GLY A 242 -4.06 -1.91 33.31
C GLY A 242 -3.69 -3.25 33.92
N TRP A 243 -2.55 -3.84 33.51
CA TRP A 243 -2.06 -5.07 34.11
C TRP A 243 -1.77 -4.92 35.61
N ALA A 244 -1.12 -3.83 36.02
CA ALA A 244 -0.85 -3.54 37.43
C ALA A 244 -2.14 -3.33 38.24
N ARG A 245 -3.17 -2.70 37.66
CA ARG A 245 -4.48 -2.54 38.30
C ARG A 245 -5.20 -3.88 38.52
N LEU A 246 -5.05 -4.82 37.60
CA LEU A 246 -5.67 -6.14 37.69
C LEU A 246 -4.93 -7.10 38.61
N THR A 247 -3.60 -7.04 38.63
CA THR A 247 -2.76 -7.97 39.38
C THR A 247 -2.33 -7.44 40.75
N GLY A 248 -2.30 -6.12 40.93
CA GLY A 248 -1.70 -5.45 42.08
C GLY A 248 -0.20 -5.20 41.93
N GLU A 249 0.42 -5.67 40.84
CA GLU A 249 1.88 -5.75 40.69
C GLU A 249 2.36 -4.95 39.47
N VAL A 250 3.36 -4.08 39.67
CA VAL A 250 3.95 -3.30 38.59
C VAL A 250 5.01 -4.12 37.88
N ILE A 251 4.87 -4.26 36.55
CA ILE A 251 5.85 -4.97 35.72
C ILE A 251 6.53 -4.01 34.75
N THR A 252 7.81 -4.25 34.49
CA THR A 252 8.50 -3.69 33.31
C THR A 252 8.22 -4.61 32.12
N PRO A 253 7.49 -4.19 31.07
CA PRO A 253 7.13 -5.10 29.98
C PRO A 253 8.35 -5.62 29.22
N ARG A 254 9.34 -4.76 28.94
CA ARG A 254 10.56 -5.13 28.23
C ARG A 254 11.78 -4.80 29.09
N PRO A 255 12.19 -5.70 29.99
CA PRO A 255 13.41 -5.51 30.78
C PRO A 255 14.63 -5.47 29.83
N HIS A 256 15.57 -4.58 30.11
CA HIS A 256 16.80 -4.46 29.33
C HIS A 256 17.79 -5.56 29.74
N ASP A 257 18.26 -6.35 28.79
CA ASP A 257 19.38 -7.28 28.97
C ASP A 257 20.71 -6.53 28.83
N PRO A 258 21.56 -6.45 29.86
CA PRO A 258 22.86 -5.78 29.79
C PRO A 258 23.84 -6.41 28.79
N SER A 259 23.62 -7.67 28.41
CA SER A 259 24.41 -8.36 27.39
C SER A 259 23.95 -8.01 25.97
N ASP A 260 22.77 -7.40 25.83
CA ASP A 260 22.35 -6.86 24.54
C ASP A 260 23.22 -5.67 24.17
N PRO A 261 23.72 -5.61 22.93
CA PRO A 261 24.46 -4.45 22.48
C PRO A 261 23.58 -3.21 22.66
N PRO A 262 24.14 -2.08 23.16
CA PRO A 262 23.38 -0.86 23.32
C PRO A 262 22.70 -0.54 21.99
N ILE A 263 21.39 -0.30 22.03
CA ILE A 263 20.60 0.11 20.87
C ILE A 263 21.05 1.53 20.53
N TRP A 264 22.18 1.66 19.87
CA TRP A 264 22.50 2.85 19.09
C TRP A 264 21.51 2.81 17.94
N SER A 265 20.41 3.55 18.08
CA SER A 265 19.47 3.81 17.00
C SER A 265 20.21 4.51 15.85
N LYS A 266 20.88 3.72 15.01
CA LYS A 266 21.63 4.18 13.83
C LYS A 266 20.70 4.53 12.65
N TYR A 267 19.39 4.71 12.90
CA TYR A 267 18.36 4.91 11.88
C TYR A 267 17.27 5.94 12.25
N HIS A 268 17.59 6.95 13.05
CA HIS A 268 16.80 8.19 13.08
C HIS A 268 17.73 9.37 12.79
N GLY A 269 17.87 9.69 11.51
CA GLY A 269 18.73 10.75 11.03
C GLY A 269 19.30 10.46 9.64
N ALA A 270 18.48 9.99 8.70
CA ALA A 270 18.79 10.29 7.32
C ALA A 270 18.69 11.82 7.19
N PRO A 271 19.75 12.54 6.81
CA PRO A 271 19.62 13.94 6.45
C PRO A 271 18.57 14.02 5.34
N SER A 272 17.62 14.92 5.49
CA SER A 272 16.82 15.40 4.35
C SER A 272 17.80 15.94 3.32
N SER A 273 18.12 15.10 2.33
CA SER A 273 18.88 15.45 1.15
C SER A 273 18.03 16.36 0.27
N ASN A 274 17.97 17.63 0.65
CA ASN A 274 17.77 18.72 -0.30
C ASN A 274 19.18 19.21 -0.68
N TYR A 275 19.78 18.54 -1.67
CA TYR A 275 20.75 19.22 -2.52
C TYR A 275 20.00 20.34 -3.25
N GLY A 276 20.29 21.58 -2.89
CA GLY A 276 19.58 22.74 -3.42
C GLY A 276 20.16 24.07 -2.96
N SER A 277 21.49 24.20 -2.98
CA SER A 277 22.17 25.49 -2.94
C SER A 277 23.51 25.38 -3.68
N GLY A 278 23.69 26.15 -4.76
CA GLY A 278 24.94 26.16 -5.51
C GLY A 278 24.78 26.61 -6.96
N SER A 279 24.85 27.92 -7.15
CA SER A 279 24.93 28.72 -8.36
C SER A 279 25.79 28.15 -9.51
N PHE A 280 25.32 28.31 -10.75
CA PHE A 280 25.97 29.05 -11.85
C PHE A 280 24.90 29.52 -12.85
#